data_AF-A0AAU8NFJ7-F1
#
_entry.id   AF-A0AAU8NFJ7-F1
#
_cell.length_a   1.000
_cell.length_b   1.000
_cell.length_c   1.000
_cell.angle_alpha   90.00
_cell.angle_beta   90.00
_cell.angle_gamma   90.00
#
_symmetry.space_group_name_H-M   'P 1'
#
loop_
_entity.id
_entity.type
_entity.pdbx_description
1 polymer ?
#
loop_
_entity_poly.entity_id
_entity_poly.type
_entity_poly.pdbx_seq_one_letter_code
_entity_poly.pdbx_strand_id
1 'polypeptide(L)'
;MRRLESGMSADNELFSDIVRYEHETISETTVSNSNVGSPIFWSCTLHHLVFDTCDLTNARFFAGSTIDHCTFVRSDLRSVGIGKDEAVFTNCEFSSCDLRGMTLENAAFINCTFAKCRFNDRVLQAANLVNCTFTGKLVDITFEGNGKQKLIANLENCILDGVRFVGCDLTQCIPPKSKNHLYVEQVSARVKNALQKIEHNADLSEDERKVLVRSLRKLEQTDQYIFNTAHMKKIYSEDFVERFFSSLGISPDLRG
;
A
#
# COMPACT_ATOMS: atom_id res chain seq x y z
N MET A 1 26.64 -11.29 23.14
CA MET A 1 25.51 -10.67 22.43
C MET A 1 24.49 -11.76 22.11
N ARG A 2 23.19 -11.43 22.15
CA ARG A 2 22.07 -12.38 22.11
C ARG A 2 21.62 -12.66 20.67
N ARG A 3 21.16 -13.88 20.37
CA ARG A 3 20.53 -14.24 19.08
C ARG A 3 19.03 -14.44 19.28
N LEU A 4 18.27 -14.42 18.19
CA LEU A 4 16.88 -14.85 18.16
C LEU A 4 16.82 -16.37 18.26
N GLU A 5 15.98 -16.88 19.15
CA GLU A 5 15.81 -18.30 19.46
C GLU A 5 14.35 -18.56 19.77
N SER A 6 13.83 -19.73 19.40
CA SER A 6 12.42 -20.06 19.62
C SER A 6 12.01 -20.05 21.10
N GLY A 7 10.77 -19.66 21.37
CA GLY A 7 10.20 -19.62 22.72
C GLY A 7 10.79 -18.53 23.62
N MET A 8 11.65 -17.65 23.10
CA MET A 8 12.28 -16.63 23.93
C MET A 8 11.32 -15.47 24.22
N SER A 9 11.50 -14.89 25.40
CA SER A 9 11.01 -13.56 25.72
C SER A 9 12.22 -12.65 26.02
N ALA A 10 12.23 -11.47 25.41
CA ALA A 10 13.28 -10.47 25.57
C ALA A 10 12.65 -9.07 25.64
N ASP A 11 13.15 -8.25 26.55
CA ASP A 11 12.73 -6.86 26.72
C ASP A 11 13.93 -5.99 27.06
N ASN A 12 14.04 -4.84 26.39
CA ASN A 12 15.15 -3.89 26.58
C ASN A 12 16.55 -4.50 26.37
N GLU A 13 16.69 -5.29 25.31
CA GLU A 13 17.90 -6.06 25.01
C GLU A 13 18.62 -5.55 23.76
N LEU A 14 19.93 -5.80 23.71
CA LEU A 14 20.77 -5.59 22.53
C LEU A 14 21.20 -6.94 21.96
N PHE A 15 20.67 -7.25 20.77
CA PHE A 15 21.03 -8.46 20.04
C PHE A 15 22.37 -8.26 19.32
N SER A 16 22.98 -9.39 18.94
CA SER A 16 24.17 -9.38 18.10
C SER A 16 23.88 -8.66 16.80
N ASP A 17 24.72 -7.69 16.45
CA ASP A 17 24.63 -7.02 15.16
C ASP A 17 25.00 -7.98 14.03
N ILE A 18 24.21 -7.95 12.96
CA ILE A 18 24.32 -8.76 11.73
C ILE A 18 24.48 -10.25 12.04
N VAL A 19 23.40 -10.89 12.47
CA VAL A 19 23.33 -12.35 12.58
C VAL A 19 22.67 -12.94 11.34
N ARG A 20 23.33 -13.91 10.72
CA ARG A 20 22.76 -14.72 9.65
C ARG A 20 22.13 -15.99 10.21
N TYR A 21 20.86 -16.20 9.88
CA TYR A 21 20.10 -17.42 10.12
C TYR A 21 19.90 -18.10 8.76
N GLU A 22 20.28 -19.37 8.67
CA GLU A 22 20.17 -20.15 7.44
C GLU A 22 19.35 -21.41 7.72
N HIS A 23 18.26 -21.60 6.98
CA HIS A 23 17.40 -22.79 7.13
C HIS A 23 16.83 -22.99 8.55
N GLU A 24 16.77 -21.91 9.34
CA GLU A 24 16.29 -21.96 10.70
C GLU A 24 14.77 -21.88 10.75
N THR A 25 14.19 -22.54 11.76
CA THR A 25 12.80 -22.32 12.16
C THR A 25 12.80 -21.63 13.51
N ILE A 26 12.29 -20.40 13.55
CA ILE A 26 12.18 -19.61 14.77
C ILE A 26 10.71 -19.37 15.05
N SER A 27 10.31 -19.64 16.28
CA SER A 27 8.90 -19.62 16.65
C SER A 27 8.61 -19.06 18.03
N GLU A 28 7.37 -18.62 18.24
CA GLU A 28 6.81 -18.31 19.56
C GLU A 28 7.70 -17.37 20.40
N THR A 29 8.28 -16.38 19.73
CA THR A 29 9.28 -15.49 20.31
C THR A 29 8.70 -14.11 20.43
N THR A 30 8.83 -13.50 21.61
CA THR A 30 8.44 -12.11 21.85
C THR A 30 9.65 -11.27 22.21
N VAL A 31 9.91 -10.24 21.41
CA VAL A 31 10.96 -9.27 21.63
C VAL A 31 10.32 -7.89 21.73
N SER A 32 10.60 -7.16 22.81
CA SER A 32 10.08 -5.82 23.06
C SER A 32 11.19 -4.81 23.35
N ASN A 33 10.97 -3.55 22.99
CA ASN A 33 11.86 -2.41 23.34
C ASN A 33 13.35 -2.65 23.03
N SER A 34 13.66 -3.40 21.97
CA SER A 34 15.01 -3.93 21.74
C SER A 34 15.54 -3.58 20.35
N ASN A 35 16.87 -3.57 20.20
CA ASN A 35 17.52 -3.58 18.90
C ASN A 35 17.87 -5.02 18.51
N VAL A 36 17.34 -5.48 17.37
CA VAL A 36 17.44 -6.87 16.92
C VAL A 36 18.66 -7.13 16.01
N GLY A 37 19.48 -6.10 15.72
CA GLY A 37 20.81 -6.27 15.13
C GLY A 37 20.81 -6.68 13.66
N SER A 38 20.06 -5.97 12.81
CA SER A 38 20.01 -6.15 11.33
C SER A 38 20.09 -7.61 10.85
N PRO A 39 19.21 -8.52 11.33
CA PRO A 39 19.32 -9.95 11.08
C PRO A 39 19.12 -10.28 9.60
N ILE A 40 19.81 -11.32 9.13
CA ILE A 40 19.67 -11.86 7.78
C ILE A 40 19.01 -13.24 7.87
N PHE A 41 17.78 -13.34 7.40
CA PHE A 41 17.04 -14.60 7.30
C PHE A 41 17.17 -15.16 5.88
N TRP A 42 17.81 -16.32 5.75
CA TRP A 42 18.01 -17.02 4.48
C TRP A 42 17.30 -18.36 4.50
N SER A 43 16.30 -18.54 3.64
CA SER A 43 15.46 -19.74 3.60
C SER A 43 14.92 -20.15 4.99
N CYS A 44 14.54 -19.16 5.80
CA CYS A 44 14.06 -19.41 7.17
C CYS A 44 12.53 -19.52 7.21
N THR A 45 12.03 -20.19 8.25
CA THR A 45 10.61 -20.23 8.62
C THR A 45 10.43 -19.48 9.94
N LEU A 46 9.73 -18.35 9.90
CA LEU A 46 9.45 -17.54 11.06
C LEU A 46 7.96 -17.62 11.35
N HIS A 47 7.56 -18.15 12.50
CA HIS A 47 6.15 -18.23 12.83
C HIS A 47 5.80 -17.76 14.24
N HIS A 48 4.74 -16.97 14.38
CA HIS A 48 4.28 -16.47 15.69
C HIS A 48 5.37 -15.65 16.43
N LEU A 49 6.14 -14.85 15.68
CA LEU A 49 7.06 -13.88 16.27
C LEU A 49 6.34 -12.58 16.58
N VAL A 50 6.68 -11.96 17.70
CA VAL A 50 6.18 -10.65 18.11
C VAL A 50 7.36 -9.71 18.30
N PHE A 51 7.36 -8.61 17.56
CA PHE A 51 8.30 -7.51 17.70
C PHE A 51 7.58 -6.22 18.07
N ASP A 52 7.60 -5.87 19.36
CA ASP A 52 6.95 -4.67 19.86
C ASP A 52 7.96 -3.57 20.23
N THR A 53 7.90 -2.44 19.55
CA THR A 53 8.76 -1.27 19.81
C THR A 53 10.23 -1.64 19.61
N CYS A 54 10.51 -2.39 18.55
CA CYS A 54 11.85 -2.89 18.22
C CYS A 54 12.47 -2.16 17.04
N ASP A 55 13.80 -2.10 17.02
CA ASP A 55 14.59 -1.72 15.85
C ASP A 55 14.95 -2.99 15.05
N LEU A 56 14.33 -3.12 13.88
CA LEU A 56 14.61 -4.13 12.87
C LEU A 56 15.17 -3.51 11.58
N THR A 57 15.75 -2.31 11.68
CA THR A 57 16.31 -1.63 10.52
C THR A 57 17.35 -2.50 9.84
N ASN A 58 17.32 -2.47 8.51
CA ASN A 58 18.20 -3.26 7.63
C ASN A 58 18.08 -4.78 7.75
N ALA A 59 17.08 -5.33 8.46
CA ALA A 59 16.82 -6.77 8.44
C ALA A 59 16.61 -7.25 6.99
N ARG A 60 16.97 -8.50 6.71
CA ARG A 60 16.92 -9.07 5.36
C ARG A 60 16.17 -10.38 5.34
N PHE A 61 15.34 -10.57 4.31
CA PHE A 61 14.65 -11.82 4.02
C PHE A 61 15.02 -12.28 2.61
N PHE A 62 15.64 -13.46 2.50
CA PHE A 62 16.16 -13.99 1.26
C PHE A 62 15.83 -15.47 1.08
N ALA A 63 16.02 -15.94 -0.15
CA ALA A 63 15.96 -17.33 -0.57
C ALA A 63 14.69 -18.08 -0.13
N GLY A 64 13.52 -17.45 -0.30
CA GLY A 64 12.22 -18.06 -0.02
C GLY A 64 11.88 -18.13 1.46
N SER A 65 12.29 -17.14 2.25
CA SER A 65 11.93 -17.09 3.68
C SER A 65 10.42 -16.92 3.85
N THR A 66 9.83 -17.65 4.78
CA THR A 66 8.40 -17.59 5.09
C THR A 66 8.18 -16.97 6.46
N ILE A 67 7.22 -16.05 6.54
CA ILE A 67 6.87 -15.30 7.73
C ILE A 67 5.37 -15.48 7.95
N ASP A 68 4.99 -16.20 8.99
CA ASP A 68 3.61 -16.63 9.22
C ASP A 68 3.12 -16.24 10.62
N HIS A 69 1.93 -15.64 10.72
CA HIS A 69 1.35 -15.19 12.01
C HIS A 69 2.29 -14.30 12.85
N CYS A 70 3.18 -13.53 12.19
CA CYS A 70 4.09 -12.63 12.89
C CYS A 70 3.46 -11.24 13.09
N THR A 71 3.76 -10.61 14.21
CA THR A 71 3.21 -9.32 14.61
C THR A 71 4.34 -8.32 14.84
N PHE A 72 4.26 -7.18 14.17
CA PHE A 72 5.16 -6.04 14.32
C PHE A 72 4.35 -4.86 14.83
N VAL A 73 4.70 -4.34 16.01
CA VAL A 73 3.97 -3.23 16.64
C VAL A 73 4.95 -2.11 16.97
N ARG A 74 4.69 -0.88 16.53
CA ARG A 74 5.52 0.32 16.81
C ARG A 74 7.01 0.13 16.48
N SER A 75 7.33 -0.84 15.62
CA SER A 75 8.68 -1.24 15.29
C SER A 75 9.19 -0.50 14.06
N ASP A 76 10.50 -0.27 14.03
CA ASP A 76 11.21 0.33 12.91
C ASP A 76 11.70 -0.76 11.96
N LEU A 77 11.10 -0.80 10.76
CA LEU A 77 11.42 -1.73 9.68
C LEU A 77 11.95 -0.96 8.46
N ARG A 78 12.54 0.22 8.69
CA ARG A 78 13.15 0.99 7.61
C ARG A 78 14.30 0.22 6.98
N SER A 79 14.42 0.37 5.67
CA SER A 79 15.49 -0.26 4.87
C SER A 79 15.54 -1.80 4.96
N VAL A 80 14.45 -2.46 5.38
CA VAL A 80 14.35 -3.92 5.33
C VAL A 80 14.42 -4.39 3.87
N GLY A 81 15.36 -5.28 3.60
CA GLY A 81 15.61 -5.77 2.25
C GLY A 81 15.02 -7.15 2.03
N ILE A 82 14.30 -7.28 0.93
CA ILE A 82 13.70 -8.53 0.47
C ILE A 82 14.15 -8.77 -0.97
N GLY A 83 14.72 -9.94 -1.24
CA GLY A 83 15.01 -10.38 -2.60
C GLY A 83 13.73 -10.56 -3.41
N LYS A 84 13.76 -10.30 -4.71
CA LYS A 84 12.57 -10.39 -5.57
C LYS A 84 11.98 -11.82 -5.53
N ASP A 85 10.72 -11.92 -5.14
CA ASP A 85 10.00 -13.19 -4.99
C ASP A 85 10.61 -14.12 -3.92
N GLU A 86 11.39 -13.58 -2.99
CA GLU A 86 12.14 -14.36 -1.99
C GLU A 86 11.56 -14.32 -0.57
N ALA A 87 10.44 -13.62 -0.34
CA ALA A 87 9.76 -13.66 0.94
C ALA A 87 8.23 -13.67 0.79
N VAL A 88 7.59 -14.47 1.64
CA VAL A 88 6.12 -14.53 1.74
C VAL A 88 5.70 -14.28 3.18
N PHE A 89 4.86 -13.27 3.35
CA PHE A 89 4.22 -12.94 4.62
C PHE A 89 2.77 -13.43 4.59
N THR A 90 2.41 -14.30 5.52
CA THR A 90 1.06 -14.86 5.65
C THR A 90 0.50 -14.55 7.03
N ASN A 91 -0.75 -14.06 7.10
CA ASN A 91 -1.44 -13.76 8.35
C ASN A 91 -0.66 -12.82 9.30
N CYS A 92 0.17 -11.92 8.74
CA CYS A 92 1.00 -11.02 9.53
C CYS A 92 0.30 -9.69 9.83
N GLU A 93 0.64 -9.08 10.96
CA GLU A 93 0.16 -7.76 11.35
C GLU A 93 1.34 -6.78 11.49
N PHE A 94 1.19 -5.62 10.86
CA PHE A 94 2.06 -4.46 11.02
C PHE A 94 1.23 -3.32 11.58
N SER A 95 1.53 -2.87 12.79
CA SER A 95 0.75 -1.84 13.49
C SER A 95 1.63 -0.69 13.94
N SER A 96 1.39 0.51 13.40
CA SER A 96 2.15 1.73 13.70
C SER A 96 3.65 1.60 13.40
N CYS A 97 4.02 0.77 12.42
CA CYS A 97 5.40 0.58 12.00
C CYS A 97 5.89 1.65 11.03
N ASP A 98 7.21 1.85 11.02
CA ASP A 98 7.89 2.59 9.95
C ASP A 98 8.48 1.61 8.94
N LEU A 99 7.89 1.51 7.75
CA LEU A 99 8.29 0.59 6.69
C LEU A 99 9.03 1.36 5.56
N ARG A 100 9.44 2.61 5.78
CA ARG A 100 10.04 3.43 4.72
C ARG A 100 11.35 2.83 4.24
N GLY A 101 11.47 2.62 2.93
CA GLY A 101 12.64 1.97 2.33
C GLY A 101 12.62 0.45 2.41
N MET A 102 11.61 -0.17 3.03
CA MET A 102 11.40 -1.61 2.88
C MET A 102 11.05 -1.93 1.42
N THR A 103 11.66 -2.97 0.85
CA THR A 103 11.38 -3.41 -0.53
C THR A 103 10.11 -4.26 -0.58
N LEU A 104 8.97 -3.65 -0.25
CA LEU A 104 7.66 -4.30 -0.21
C LEU A 104 7.27 -4.89 -1.58
N GLU A 105 7.72 -4.28 -2.67
CA GLU A 105 7.47 -4.69 -4.05
C GLU A 105 8.04 -6.08 -4.40
N ASN A 106 8.94 -6.61 -3.57
CA ASN A 106 9.62 -7.90 -3.79
C ASN A 106 9.03 -9.05 -2.97
N ALA A 107 8.10 -8.78 -2.06
CA ALA A 107 7.44 -9.80 -1.23
C ALA A 107 6.00 -10.04 -1.66
N ALA A 108 5.49 -11.24 -1.35
CA ALA A 108 4.06 -11.52 -1.35
C ALA A 108 3.48 -11.36 0.07
N PHE A 109 2.27 -10.80 0.15
CA PHE A 109 1.50 -10.61 1.38
C PHE A 109 0.13 -11.26 1.22
N ILE A 110 -0.17 -12.21 2.10
CA ILE A 110 -1.40 -12.99 2.09
C ILE A 110 -2.08 -12.83 3.44
N ASN A 111 -3.33 -12.35 3.45
CA ASN A 111 -4.11 -12.09 4.67
C ASN A 111 -3.38 -11.17 5.68
N CYS A 112 -2.57 -10.23 5.21
CA CYS A 112 -1.80 -9.35 6.07
C CYS A 112 -2.54 -8.04 6.37
N THR A 113 -2.26 -7.45 7.54
CA THR A 113 -2.82 -6.15 7.95
C THR A 113 -1.70 -5.12 8.11
N PHE A 114 -1.88 -3.95 7.49
CA PHE A 114 -1.05 -2.77 7.64
C PHE A 114 -1.85 -1.66 8.30
N ALA A 115 -1.80 -1.59 9.63
CA ALA A 115 -2.51 -0.60 10.41
C ALA A 115 -1.62 0.60 10.75
N LYS A 116 -1.99 1.79 10.25
CA LYS A 116 -1.30 3.05 10.57
C LYS A 116 0.22 3.03 10.31
N CYS A 117 0.66 2.24 9.32
CA CYS A 117 2.06 2.12 8.95
C CYS A 117 2.50 3.24 7.99
N ARG A 118 3.80 3.51 7.95
CA ARG A 118 4.40 4.50 7.03
C ARG A 118 5.20 3.81 5.93
N PHE A 119 4.74 3.93 4.68
CA PHE A 119 5.45 3.47 3.48
C PHE A 119 5.07 4.35 2.28
N ASN A 120 5.55 5.59 2.26
CA ASN A 120 5.32 6.53 1.16
C ASN A 120 6.26 6.26 -0.03
N ASP A 121 5.86 6.76 -1.20
CA ASP A 121 6.65 6.72 -2.44
C ASP A 121 7.01 5.30 -2.88
N ARG A 122 6.02 4.40 -2.88
CA ARG A 122 6.17 2.99 -3.24
C ARG A 122 5.21 2.56 -4.33
N VAL A 123 5.63 1.55 -5.10
CA VAL A 123 4.77 0.82 -6.03
C VAL A 123 4.54 -0.57 -5.46
N LEU A 124 3.30 -0.90 -5.12
CA LEU A 124 2.89 -2.21 -4.67
C LEU A 124 2.24 -2.96 -5.83
N GLN A 125 2.81 -4.10 -6.18
CA GLN A 125 2.24 -4.96 -7.21
C GLN A 125 0.95 -5.60 -6.65
N ALA A 126 -0.17 -5.40 -7.34
CA ALA A 126 -1.47 -5.95 -6.95
C ALA A 126 -1.44 -7.50 -6.90
N ALA A 127 -0.60 -8.13 -7.73
CA ALA A 127 -0.38 -9.58 -7.70
C ALA A 127 0.26 -10.08 -6.39
N ASN A 128 0.98 -9.20 -5.68
CA ASN A 128 1.65 -9.52 -4.42
C ASN A 128 0.75 -9.30 -3.20
N LEU A 129 -0.49 -8.83 -3.38
CA LEU A 129 -1.42 -8.53 -2.31
C LEU A 129 -2.67 -9.40 -2.44
N VAL A 130 -2.82 -10.35 -1.53
CA VAL A 130 -4.00 -11.23 -1.47
C VAL A 130 -4.69 -11.04 -0.14
N ASN A 131 -5.93 -10.57 -0.15
CA ASN A 131 -6.76 -10.33 1.04
C ASN A 131 -6.08 -9.44 2.09
N CYS A 132 -5.33 -8.43 1.66
CA CYS A 132 -4.63 -7.54 2.58
C CYS A 132 -5.54 -6.40 3.06
N THR A 133 -5.40 -6.00 4.32
CA THR A 133 -6.13 -4.87 4.90
C THR A 133 -5.19 -3.72 5.20
N PHE A 134 -5.57 -2.52 4.80
CA PHE A 134 -4.86 -1.29 5.12
C PHE A 134 -5.77 -0.39 5.97
N THR A 135 -5.20 0.28 6.97
CA THR A 135 -5.92 1.31 7.74
C THR A 135 -5.04 2.53 8.02
N GLY A 136 -5.67 3.69 8.17
CA GLY A 136 -4.97 4.95 8.41
C GLY A 136 -4.65 5.70 7.11
N LYS A 137 -3.59 6.50 7.12
CA LYS A 137 -3.26 7.36 5.97
C LYS A 137 -2.24 6.67 5.07
N LEU A 138 -2.61 6.44 3.80
CA LEU A 138 -1.70 6.05 2.74
C LEU A 138 -1.30 7.29 1.95
N VAL A 139 -0.01 7.48 1.71
CA VAL A 139 0.55 8.70 1.10
C VAL A 139 1.44 8.33 -0.08
N ASP A 140 1.13 8.85 -1.26
CA ASP A 140 1.96 8.75 -2.48
C ASP A 140 2.38 7.31 -2.84
N ILE A 141 1.41 6.39 -2.75
CA ILE A 141 1.58 4.98 -3.12
C ILE A 141 0.90 4.69 -4.45
N THR A 142 1.48 3.83 -5.27
CA THR A 142 0.82 3.25 -6.44
C THR A 142 0.52 1.78 -6.19
N PHE A 143 -0.73 1.37 -6.36
CA PHE A 143 -1.07 -0.03 -6.62
C PHE A 143 -1.00 -0.27 -8.12
N GLU A 144 -0.20 -1.25 -8.54
CA GLU A 144 0.06 -1.53 -9.95
C GLU A 144 -0.33 -2.97 -10.32
N GLY A 145 -1.04 -3.11 -11.43
CA GLY A 145 -1.42 -4.40 -12.01
C GLY A 145 -1.10 -4.46 -13.50
N ASN A 146 -1.38 -5.61 -14.11
CA ASN A 146 -1.11 -5.89 -15.52
C ASN A 146 -2.28 -5.54 -16.48
N GLY A 147 -3.23 -4.72 -16.03
CA GLY A 147 -4.44 -4.34 -16.76
C GLY A 147 -5.68 -5.18 -16.44
N LYS A 148 -5.50 -6.40 -15.91
CA LYS A 148 -6.59 -7.29 -15.46
C LYS A 148 -6.38 -7.83 -14.04
N GLN A 149 -5.25 -7.50 -13.43
CA GLN A 149 -4.90 -7.99 -12.10
C GLN A 149 -5.85 -7.40 -11.08
N LYS A 150 -6.58 -8.26 -10.38
CA LYS A 150 -7.43 -7.86 -9.26
C LYS A 150 -6.58 -7.35 -8.12
N LEU A 151 -6.94 -6.20 -7.59
CA LEU A 151 -6.48 -5.72 -6.30
C LEU A 151 -7.46 -6.25 -5.23
N ILE A 152 -7.06 -7.31 -4.53
CA ILE A 152 -7.85 -7.92 -3.46
C ILE A 152 -7.40 -7.31 -2.13
N ALA A 153 -7.87 -6.10 -1.85
CA ALA A 153 -7.47 -5.33 -0.68
C ALA A 153 -8.67 -4.63 -0.02
N ASN A 154 -8.60 -4.51 1.30
CA ASN A 154 -9.54 -3.71 2.08
C ASN A 154 -8.91 -2.34 2.41
N LEU A 155 -9.48 -1.27 1.85
CA LEU A 155 -9.09 0.13 2.08
C LEU A 155 -10.18 0.91 2.83
N GLU A 156 -11.15 0.24 3.43
CA GLU A 156 -12.36 0.84 4.00
C GLU A 156 -12.04 1.96 5.01
N ASN A 157 -11.04 1.74 5.85
CA ASN A 157 -10.61 2.65 6.91
C ASN A 157 -9.36 3.46 6.55
N CYS A 158 -9.15 3.70 5.25
CA CYS A 158 -8.04 4.49 4.75
C CYS A 158 -8.40 5.94 4.42
N ILE A 159 -7.38 6.78 4.46
CA ILE A 159 -7.33 8.07 3.75
C ILE A 159 -6.24 7.94 2.69
N LEU A 160 -6.61 8.05 1.42
CA LEU A 160 -5.72 7.87 0.27
C LEU A 160 -5.23 9.23 -0.24
N ASP A 161 -4.09 9.72 0.24
CA ASP A 161 -3.51 11.00 -0.15
C ASP A 161 -2.47 10.77 -1.25
N GLY A 162 -2.76 11.11 -2.51
CA GLY A 162 -1.82 10.88 -3.62
C GLY A 162 -1.70 9.42 -4.07
N VAL A 163 -2.63 8.54 -3.64
CA VAL A 163 -2.63 7.13 -4.04
C VAL A 163 -3.12 6.97 -5.48
N ARG A 164 -2.46 6.09 -6.24
CA ARG A 164 -2.81 5.77 -7.62
C ARG A 164 -3.11 4.29 -7.78
N PHE A 165 -4.01 3.97 -8.71
CA PHE A 165 -4.33 2.62 -9.16
C PHE A 165 -4.04 2.54 -10.65
N VAL A 166 -3.05 1.74 -11.05
CA VAL A 166 -2.58 1.64 -12.44
C VAL A 166 -2.71 0.19 -12.89
N GLY A 167 -3.50 -0.06 -13.93
CA GLY A 167 -3.67 -1.42 -14.46
C GLY A 167 -4.29 -2.42 -13.47
N CYS A 168 -5.00 -1.94 -12.44
CA CYS A 168 -5.70 -2.79 -11.49
C CYS A 168 -7.18 -2.95 -11.86
N ASP A 169 -7.70 -4.16 -11.66
CA ASP A 169 -9.12 -4.42 -11.53
C ASP A 169 -9.50 -4.20 -10.05
N LEU A 170 -10.35 -3.20 -9.78
CA LEU A 170 -10.75 -2.82 -8.42
C LEU A 170 -12.07 -3.49 -7.97
N THR A 171 -12.64 -4.41 -8.75
CA THR A 171 -13.94 -5.04 -8.43
C THR A 171 -13.95 -5.85 -7.14
N GLN A 172 -12.78 -6.24 -6.63
CA GLN A 172 -12.61 -6.91 -5.33
C GLN A 172 -11.88 -6.07 -4.29
N CYS A 173 -11.68 -4.78 -4.58
CA CYS A 173 -11.15 -3.83 -3.62
C CYS A 173 -12.31 -3.24 -2.82
N ILE A 174 -12.20 -3.20 -1.50
CA ILE A 174 -13.17 -2.47 -0.66
C ILE A 174 -12.70 -1.01 -0.59
N PRO A 175 -13.41 -0.03 -1.18
CA PRO A 175 -12.96 1.35 -1.22
C PRO A 175 -13.10 2.03 0.16
N PRO A 176 -12.41 3.16 0.39
CA PRO A 176 -12.54 3.91 1.62
C PRO A 176 -13.97 4.41 1.88
N LYS A 177 -14.45 4.31 3.13
CA LYS A 177 -15.73 4.88 3.60
C LYS A 177 -15.70 6.41 3.78
N SER A 178 -14.51 7.00 3.76
CA SER A 178 -14.33 8.43 4.01
C SER A 178 -15.03 9.27 2.94
N LYS A 179 -15.79 10.29 3.36
CA LYS A 179 -16.62 11.16 2.49
C LYS A 179 -15.88 11.85 1.33
N ASN A 180 -14.56 11.94 1.41
CA ASN A 180 -13.74 12.56 0.36
C ASN A 180 -13.31 11.54 -0.70
N HIS A 181 -13.61 10.25 -0.52
CA HIS A 181 -13.27 9.21 -1.46
C HIS A 181 -14.49 8.82 -2.29
N LEU A 182 -14.28 8.74 -3.60
CA LEU A 182 -15.31 8.36 -4.55
C LEU A 182 -14.80 7.19 -5.38
N TYR A 183 -15.44 6.03 -5.20
CA TYR A 183 -15.27 4.90 -6.10
C TYR A 183 -16.18 5.09 -7.32
N VAL A 184 -15.57 5.04 -8.50
CA VAL A 184 -16.25 5.29 -9.78
C VAL A 184 -15.99 4.12 -10.70
N GLU A 185 -17.06 3.63 -11.32
CA GLU A 185 -17.02 2.59 -12.34
C GLU A 185 -17.28 3.17 -13.73
N GLN A 186 -16.93 2.37 -14.76
CA GLN A 186 -17.04 2.73 -16.17
C GLN A 186 -16.26 4.01 -16.50
N VAL A 187 -15.14 4.24 -15.80
CA VAL A 187 -14.34 5.47 -15.91
C VAL A 187 -13.87 5.67 -17.36
N SER A 188 -13.43 4.59 -18.02
CA SER A 188 -13.00 4.60 -19.43
C SER A 188 -14.09 5.14 -20.37
N ALA A 189 -15.32 4.65 -20.24
CA ALA A 189 -16.48 5.10 -21.02
C ALA A 189 -16.87 6.54 -20.68
N ARG A 190 -16.84 6.92 -19.39
CA ARG A 190 -17.10 8.29 -18.93
C ARG A 190 -16.07 9.28 -19.50
N VAL A 191 -14.79 8.91 -19.51
CA VAL A 191 -13.70 9.70 -20.10
C VAL A 191 -13.92 9.89 -21.59
N LYS A 192 -14.24 8.82 -22.33
CA LYS A 192 -14.52 8.91 -23.78
C LYS A 192 -15.65 9.90 -24.08
N ASN A 193 -16.75 9.84 -23.31
CA ASN A 193 -17.86 10.77 -23.43
C ASN A 193 -17.48 12.21 -23.03
N ALA A 194 -16.68 12.36 -21.97
CA ALA A 194 -16.20 13.67 -21.51
C ALA A 194 -15.35 14.36 -22.58
N LEU A 195 -14.38 13.64 -23.16
CA LEU A 195 -13.48 14.17 -24.18
C LEU A 195 -14.24 14.67 -25.42
N GLN A 196 -15.25 13.93 -25.89
CA GLN A 196 -16.11 14.36 -27.01
C GLN A 196 -16.88 15.65 -26.70
N LYS A 197 -17.40 15.79 -25.47
CA LYS A 197 -18.14 16.99 -25.06
C LYS A 197 -17.23 18.21 -24.88
N ILE A 198 -16.04 18.00 -24.34
CA ILE A 198 -15.08 19.08 -24.05
C ILE A 198 -14.56 19.71 -25.34
N GLU A 199 -14.31 18.92 -26.39
CA GLU A 199 -13.80 19.42 -27.67
C GLU A 199 -14.66 20.54 -28.27
N HIS A 200 -15.98 20.51 -28.03
CA HIS A 200 -16.92 21.49 -28.55
C HIS A 200 -17.46 22.48 -27.50
N ASN A 201 -16.94 22.47 -26.27
CA ASN A 201 -17.43 23.34 -25.21
C ASN A 201 -16.84 24.76 -25.35
N ALA A 202 -17.68 25.76 -25.64
CA ALA A 202 -17.28 27.15 -25.80
C ALA A 202 -17.01 27.90 -24.48
N ASP A 203 -17.45 27.34 -23.35
CA ASP A 203 -17.35 27.98 -22.02
C ASP A 203 -16.00 27.73 -21.33
N LEU A 204 -15.09 26.97 -21.96
CA LEU A 204 -13.76 26.66 -21.44
C LEU A 204 -12.69 27.51 -22.13
N SER A 205 -11.84 28.15 -21.34
CA SER A 205 -10.60 28.72 -21.87
C SER A 205 -9.67 27.61 -22.40
N GLU A 206 -8.74 27.99 -23.28
CA GLU A 206 -7.80 27.04 -23.89
C GLU A 206 -6.92 26.31 -22.86
N ASP A 207 -6.52 27.01 -21.80
CA ASP A 207 -5.68 26.41 -20.75
C ASP A 207 -6.47 25.46 -19.86
N GLU A 208 -7.70 25.82 -19.47
CA GLU A 208 -8.60 24.92 -18.73
C GLU A 208 -8.89 23.65 -19.53
N ARG A 209 -9.19 23.81 -20.82
CA ARG A 209 -9.41 22.70 -21.75
C ARG A 209 -8.21 21.76 -21.77
N LYS A 210 -6.99 22.29 -21.93
CA LYS A 210 -5.75 21.48 -21.96
C LYS A 210 -5.53 20.70 -20.66
N VAL A 211 -5.70 21.36 -19.51
CA VAL A 211 -5.48 20.72 -18.20
C VAL A 211 -6.53 19.64 -17.95
N LEU A 212 -7.79 19.90 -18.28
CA LEU A 212 -8.88 18.94 -18.14
C LEU A 212 -8.68 17.71 -19.04
N VAL A 213 -8.39 17.92 -20.33
CA VAL A 213 -8.09 16.85 -21.29
C VAL A 213 -6.90 16.02 -20.83
N ARG A 214 -5.80 16.67 -20.39
CA ARG A 214 -4.62 15.95 -19.88
C ARG A 214 -4.94 15.08 -18.67
N SER A 215 -5.81 15.55 -17.79
CA SER A 215 -6.20 14.83 -16.57
C SER A 215 -7.09 13.63 -16.89
N LEU A 216 -8.05 13.81 -17.80
CA LEU A 216 -8.94 12.74 -18.28
C LEU A 216 -8.18 11.65 -19.05
N ARG A 217 -7.23 12.02 -19.92
CA ARG A 217 -6.43 11.07 -20.71
C ARG A 217 -5.65 10.07 -19.87
N LYS A 218 -5.29 10.42 -18.64
CA LYS A 218 -4.62 9.50 -17.69
C LYS A 218 -5.50 8.32 -17.27
N LEU A 219 -6.81 8.40 -17.51
CA LEU A 219 -7.82 7.44 -17.06
C LEU A 219 -8.52 6.71 -18.22
N GLU A 220 -8.07 6.90 -19.47
CA GLU A 220 -8.71 6.29 -20.66
C GLU A 220 -8.76 4.77 -20.62
N GLN A 221 -7.76 4.14 -20.01
CA GLN A 221 -7.64 2.68 -19.88
C GLN A 221 -7.99 2.18 -18.48
N THR A 222 -8.65 3.02 -17.68
CA THR A 222 -9.03 2.74 -16.31
C THR A 222 -10.53 2.56 -16.25
N ASP A 223 -11.02 1.40 -15.81
CA ASP A 223 -12.47 1.16 -15.76
C ASP A 223 -13.07 1.41 -14.37
N GLN A 224 -12.31 1.13 -13.31
CA GLN A 224 -12.63 1.49 -11.94
C GLN A 224 -11.54 2.40 -11.37
N TYR A 225 -11.93 3.43 -10.62
CA TYR A 225 -10.98 4.29 -9.92
C TYR A 225 -11.52 4.81 -8.60
N ILE A 226 -10.63 4.98 -7.61
CA ILE A 226 -10.94 5.62 -6.33
C ILE A 226 -10.30 7.00 -6.34
N PHE A 227 -11.13 8.03 -6.46
CA PHE A 227 -10.69 9.41 -6.37
C PHE A 227 -10.67 9.87 -4.91
N ASN A 228 -9.70 10.71 -4.53
CA ASN A 228 -9.77 11.50 -3.31
C ASN A 228 -9.97 12.97 -3.67
N THR A 229 -11.19 13.47 -3.53
CA THR A 229 -11.56 14.85 -3.88
C THR A 229 -10.81 15.88 -3.04
N ALA A 230 -10.55 15.59 -1.76
CA ALA A 230 -9.78 16.48 -0.89
C ALA A 230 -8.31 16.54 -1.30
N HIS A 231 -7.72 15.44 -1.77
CA HIS A 231 -6.36 15.48 -2.33
C HIS A 231 -6.34 16.28 -3.64
N MET A 232 -7.31 16.06 -4.53
CA MET A 232 -7.41 16.83 -5.78
C MET A 232 -7.52 18.34 -5.54
N LYS A 233 -8.31 18.77 -4.55
CA LYS A 233 -8.45 20.19 -4.15
C LYS A 233 -7.19 20.81 -3.55
N LYS A 234 -6.15 20.03 -3.19
CA LYS A 234 -4.83 20.55 -2.82
C LYS A 234 -3.97 20.90 -4.04
N ILE A 235 -4.24 20.25 -5.17
CA ILE A 235 -3.44 20.35 -6.41
C ILE A 235 -4.11 21.28 -7.41
N TYR A 236 -5.44 21.26 -7.45
CA TYR A 236 -6.27 22.01 -8.37
C TYR A 236 -7.27 22.90 -7.61
N SER A 237 -7.81 23.92 -8.29
CA SER A 237 -8.89 24.74 -7.74
C SER A 237 -10.16 23.93 -7.52
N GLU A 238 -11.04 24.40 -6.63
CA GLU A 238 -12.34 23.78 -6.38
C GLU A 238 -13.20 23.70 -7.65
N ASP A 239 -13.26 24.79 -8.41
CA ASP A 239 -13.96 24.86 -9.70
C ASP A 239 -13.43 23.83 -10.71
N PHE A 240 -12.10 23.61 -10.79
CA PHE A 240 -11.54 22.57 -11.64
C PHE A 240 -12.01 21.18 -11.23
N VAL A 241 -11.99 20.88 -9.92
CA VAL A 241 -12.41 19.56 -9.40
C VAL A 241 -13.88 19.31 -9.70
N GLU A 242 -14.75 20.30 -9.48
CA GLU A 242 -16.18 20.21 -9.81
C GLU A 242 -16.40 19.98 -11.30
N ARG A 243 -15.73 20.75 -12.17
CA ARG A 243 -15.81 20.57 -13.63
C ARG A 243 -15.31 19.19 -14.07
N PHE A 244 -14.22 18.71 -13.47
CA PHE A 244 -13.68 17.38 -13.75
C PHE A 244 -14.73 16.29 -13.52
N PHE A 245 -15.35 16.25 -12.34
CA PHE A 245 -16.39 15.26 -12.03
C PHE A 245 -17.66 15.47 -12.87
N SER A 246 -18.08 16.72 -13.09
CA SER A 246 -19.22 17.03 -13.96
C SER A 246 -19.00 16.52 -15.39
N SER A 247 -17.78 16.65 -15.93
CA SER A 247 -17.44 16.15 -17.27
C SER A 247 -17.58 14.63 -17.38
N LEU A 248 -17.30 13.90 -16.28
CA LEU A 248 -17.48 12.45 -16.16
C LEU A 248 -18.93 12.03 -15.90
N GLY A 249 -19.86 12.99 -15.79
CA GLY A 249 -21.26 12.73 -15.45
C GLY A 249 -21.42 12.22 -14.01
N ILE A 250 -20.63 12.79 -13.09
CA ILE A 250 -20.60 12.43 -11.68
C ILE A 250 -20.99 13.67 -10.89
N SER A 251 -22.06 13.57 -10.09
CA SER A 251 -22.32 14.59 -9.07
C SER A 251 -21.56 14.22 -7.80
N PRO A 252 -20.67 15.09 -7.28
CA PRO A 252 -19.97 14.84 -6.02
C PRO A 252 -20.91 14.60 -4.82
N ASP A 253 -22.17 15.03 -4.93
CA ASP A 253 -23.19 14.91 -3.88
C ASP A 253 -23.99 13.60 -3.93
N LEU A 254 -23.91 12.84 -5.02
CA LEU A 254 -24.61 11.56 -5.16
C LEU A 254 -23.75 10.42 -4.61
N ARG A 255 -23.91 10.12 -3.33
CA ARG A 255 -23.41 8.88 -2.73
C ARG A 255 -24.30 7.71 -3.19
N GLY A 256 -23.69 6.76 -3.89
CA GLY A 256 -24.14 5.35 -3.92
C GLY A 256 -23.34 4.57 -2.88
#